data_AF-A0A7C6WF20-F1
#
_entry.id   AF-A0A7C6WF20-F1
#
_cell.length_a   1.000
_cell.length_b   1.000
_cell.length_c   1.000
_cell.angle_alpha   90.00
_cell.angle_beta   90.00
_cell.angle_gamma   90.00
#
_symmetry.space_group_name_H-M   'P 1'
#
loop_
_entity.id
_entity.type
_entity.pdbx_description
1 polymer ?
#
loop_
_entity_poly.entity_id
_entity_poly.type
_entity_poly.pdbx_seq_one_letter_code
_entity_poly.pdbx_strand_id
1 'polypeptide(L)'
;MTVNLPSAPYLTGETGKVAAQGVDKQRKEGDKLLEACQEFEAIFWQQILRQMRRSIPKSGLMDGGTGEEIFQDFLDEEYARTLARQGAGSLAYMLYEQLRLGEE
;
A
#
# COMPACT_ATOMS: atom_id res chain seq x y z
N MET A 1 11.40 -24.27 -65.08
CA MET A 1 10.81 -25.19 -64.07
C MET A 1 9.98 -24.32 -63.13
N THR A 2 8.85 -24.85 -62.68
CA THR A 2 7.63 -24.17 -62.23
C THR A 2 7.74 -23.36 -60.94
N VAL A 3 6.99 -22.25 -60.93
CA VAL A 3 6.65 -21.40 -59.79
C VAL A 3 5.90 -22.19 -58.70
N ASN A 4 6.16 -21.92 -57.42
CA ASN A 4 5.15 -22.09 -56.38
C ASN A 4 5.38 -21.11 -55.22
N LEU A 5 4.48 -20.13 -55.11
CA LEU A 5 4.25 -19.31 -53.93
C LEU A 5 2.97 -19.83 -53.27
N PRO A 6 2.97 -20.14 -51.97
CA PRO A 6 1.75 -20.10 -51.18
C PRO A 6 1.69 -18.84 -50.30
N SER A 7 0.56 -18.17 -50.50
CA SER A 7 -0.08 -17.04 -49.82
C SER A 7 0.12 -16.95 -48.30
N ALA A 8 0.37 -15.74 -47.82
CA ALA A 8 0.22 -15.39 -46.40
C ALA A 8 -1.25 -15.41 -45.97
N PRO A 9 -1.53 -15.79 -44.72
CA PRO A 9 -2.49 -15.07 -43.90
C PRO A 9 -1.77 -14.38 -42.75
N TYR A 10 -1.83 -13.06 -42.80
CA TYR A 10 -1.67 -12.12 -41.70
C TYR A 10 -2.37 -12.68 -40.45
N LEU A 11 -1.61 -13.06 -39.41
CA LEU A 11 -2.16 -13.23 -38.07
C LEU A 11 -1.71 -12.05 -37.21
N THR A 12 -2.36 -10.93 -37.49
CA THR A 12 -2.68 -9.87 -36.54
C THR A 12 -3.26 -10.47 -35.25
N GLY A 13 -2.45 -10.41 -34.18
CA GLY A 13 -2.83 -10.01 -32.82
C GLY A 13 -4.04 -10.66 -32.14
N GLU A 14 -3.87 -11.86 -31.57
CA GLU A 14 -4.74 -12.34 -30.47
C GLU A 14 -4.00 -13.09 -29.35
N THR A 15 -2.76 -13.52 -29.53
CA THR A 15 -1.97 -14.23 -28.48
C THR A 15 -1.45 -13.34 -27.35
N GLY A 16 -1.60 -12.01 -27.47
CA GLY A 16 -1.14 -11.05 -26.46
C GLY A 16 -2.16 -10.67 -25.38
N LYS A 17 -3.47 -10.92 -25.60
CA LYS A 17 -4.52 -10.37 -24.71
C LYS A 17 -4.74 -11.19 -23.44
N VAL A 18 -4.61 -12.52 -23.51
CA VAL A 18 -4.89 -13.41 -22.36
C VAL A 18 -3.77 -13.38 -21.32
N ALA A 19 -2.51 -13.35 -21.77
CA ALA A 19 -1.35 -13.19 -20.87
C ALA A 19 -1.29 -11.78 -20.24
N ALA A 20 -1.65 -10.74 -20.99
CA ALA A 20 -1.72 -9.38 -20.46
C ALA A 20 -2.81 -9.20 -19.40
N GLN A 21 -3.97 -9.86 -19.55
CA GLN A 21 -5.07 -9.77 -18.58
C GLN A 21 -4.78 -10.47 -17.25
N GLY A 22 -4.09 -11.62 -17.26
CA GLY A 22 -3.70 -12.32 -16.02
C GLY A 22 -2.69 -11.53 -15.18
N VAL A 23 -1.69 -10.94 -15.84
CA VAL A 23 -0.66 -10.12 -15.19
C VAL A 23 -1.23 -8.80 -14.64
N ASP A 24 -2.19 -8.19 -15.34
CA ASP A 24 -2.86 -6.96 -14.89
C ASP A 24 -3.72 -7.20 -13.64
N LYS A 25 -4.42 -8.34 -13.56
CA LYS A 25 -5.22 -8.71 -12.39
C LYS A 25 -4.33 -8.96 -11.17
N GLN A 26 -3.26 -9.73 -11.32
CA GLN A 26 -2.32 -10.03 -10.23
C GLN A 26 -1.60 -8.78 -9.71
N ARG A 27 -1.23 -7.85 -10.60
CA ARG A 27 -0.65 -6.55 -10.19
C ARG A 27 -1.65 -5.73 -9.39
N LYS A 28 -2.88 -5.58 -9.87
CA LYS A 28 -3.94 -4.84 -9.15
C LYS A 28 -4.27 -5.44 -7.79
N GLU A 29 -4.19 -6.76 -7.66
CA GLU A 29 -4.43 -7.46 -6.40
C GLU A 29 -3.27 -7.27 -5.43
N GLY A 30 -2.03 -7.36 -5.91
CA GLY A 30 -0.83 -7.01 -5.15
C GLY A 30 -0.81 -5.56 -4.67
N ASP A 31 -1.23 -4.62 -5.52
CA ASP A 31 -1.29 -3.19 -5.17
C ASP A 31 -2.31 -2.93 -4.05
N LYS A 32 -3.48 -3.58 -4.09
CA LYS A 32 -4.50 -3.48 -3.04
C LYS A 32 -4.07 -4.10 -1.73
N LEU A 33 -3.38 -5.25 -1.77
CA LEU A 33 -2.87 -5.90 -0.58
C LEU A 33 -1.82 -5.01 0.12
N LEU A 34 -0.93 -4.41 -0.66
CA LEU A 34 0.07 -3.48 -0.14
C LEU A 34 -0.59 -2.22 0.45
N GLU A 35 -1.60 -1.66 -0.22
CA GLU A 35 -2.38 -0.51 0.28
C GLU A 35 -3.02 -0.83 1.64
N ALA A 36 -3.70 -1.98 1.76
CA ALA A 36 -4.29 -2.40 3.04
C ALA A 36 -3.25 -2.59 4.15
N CYS A 37 -2.05 -3.10 3.81
CA CYS A 37 -0.95 -3.22 4.77
C CYS A 37 -0.45 -1.84 5.23
N GLN A 38 -0.38 -0.85 4.32
CA GLN A 38 0.02 0.52 4.64
C GLN A 38 -1.02 1.21 5.53
N GLU A 39 -2.32 0.99 5.28
CA GLU A 39 -3.38 1.50 6.16
C GLU A 39 -3.27 0.92 7.58
N PHE A 40 -2.98 -0.37 7.69
CA PHE A 40 -2.73 -1.01 8.98
C PHE A 40 -1.50 -0.41 9.70
N GLU A 41 -0.39 -0.23 8.98
CA GLU A 41 0.80 0.42 9.53
C GLU A 41 0.53 1.87 9.95
N ALA A 42 -0.35 2.60 9.26
CA ALA A 42 -0.77 3.94 9.67
C ALA A 42 -1.52 3.91 11.01
N ILE A 43 -2.44 2.97 11.21
CA ILE A 43 -3.12 2.82 12.52
C ILE A 43 -2.08 2.53 13.62
N PHE A 44 -1.10 1.68 13.34
CA PHE A 44 -0.03 1.35 14.28
C PHE A 44 0.82 2.58 14.64
N TRP A 45 1.27 3.36 13.66
CA TRP A 45 2.01 4.60 13.90
C TRP A 45 1.20 5.63 14.68
N GLN A 46 -0.10 5.75 14.39
CA GLN A 46 -0.99 6.64 15.14
C GLN A 46 -1.03 6.25 16.63
N GLN A 47 -1.09 4.95 16.95
CA GLN A 47 -1.02 4.51 18.34
C GLN A 47 0.32 4.83 18.98
N ILE A 48 1.45 4.61 18.28
CA ILE A 48 2.78 4.96 18.79
C ILE A 48 2.86 6.46 19.11
N LEU A 49 2.48 7.32 18.16
CA LEU A 49 2.45 8.78 18.32
C LEU A 49 1.62 9.20 19.53
N ARG A 50 0.42 8.60 19.67
CA ARG A 50 -0.46 8.85 20.80
C ARG A 50 0.16 8.44 22.13
N GLN A 51 0.80 7.27 22.21
CA GLN A 51 1.46 6.83 23.45
C GLN A 51 2.70 7.68 23.79
N MET A 52 3.48 8.07 22.78
CA MET A 52 4.62 8.98 22.98
C MET A 52 4.19 10.34 23.52
N ARG A 53 3.04 10.86 23.09
CA ARG A 53 2.50 12.11 23.64
C ARG A 53 2.00 11.95 25.07
N ARG A 54 1.31 10.83 25.35
CA ARG A 54 0.81 10.52 26.70
C ARG A 54 1.92 10.35 27.73
N SER A 55 3.14 10.01 27.31
CA SER A 55 4.28 9.89 28.23
C SER A 55 4.90 11.24 28.62
N ILE A 56 4.53 12.33 27.93
CA ILE A 56 4.97 13.69 28.27
C ILE A 56 4.02 14.25 29.34
N PRO A 57 4.52 14.60 30.55
CA PRO A 57 3.69 15.20 31.58
C PRO A 57 3.11 16.53 31.08
N LYS A 58 1.78 16.70 31.11
CA LYS A 58 1.15 17.99 30.85
C LYS A 58 1.47 18.93 32.02
N SER A 59 2.17 20.03 31.76
CA SER A 59 2.62 20.96 32.80
C SER A 59 2.20 22.39 32.46
N GLY A 60 0.90 22.66 32.57
CA GLY A 60 0.36 23.99 32.36
C GLY A 60 -1.08 24.12 32.84
N LEU A 61 -1.45 25.30 33.35
CA LEU A 61 -2.83 25.66 33.70
C LEU A 61 -3.74 25.77 32.44
N MET A 62 -3.13 25.75 31.24
CA MET A 62 -3.75 25.92 29.92
C MET A 62 -3.46 24.75 28.96
N ASP A 63 -2.75 23.70 29.38
CA ASP A 63 -2.41 22.54 28.54
C ASP A 63 -3.54 21.50 28.54
N GLY A 64 -3.94 21.01 27.37
CA GLY A 64 -4.73 19.79 27.26
C GLY A 64 -6.25 19.98 27.34
N GLY A 65 -6.79 20.86 26.50
CA GLY A 65 -8.24 20.95 26.27
C GLY A 65 -8.76 19.91 25.26
N THR A 66 -10.06 19.58 25.33
CA THR A 66 -10.71 18.62 24.40
C THR A 66 -10.53 19.01 22.93
N GLY A 67 -10.56 20.32 22.62
CA GLY A 67 -10.34 20.80 21.26
C GLY A 67 -8.92 20.51 20.77
N GLU A 68 -7.92 20.79 21.60
CA GLU A 68 -6.51 20.50 21.30
C GLU A 68 -6.29 19.00 21.07
N GLU A 69 -6.86 18.14 21.91
CA GLU A 69 -6.75 16.68 21.78
C GLU A 69 -7.32 16.18 20.44
N ILE A 70 -8.46 16.72 20.01
CA ILE A 70 -9.07 16.36 18.72
C ILE A 70 -8.17 16.79 17.55
N PHE A 71 -7.69 18.04 17.55
CA PHE A 71 -6.80 18.52 16.49
C PHE A 71 -5.49 17.73 16.44
N GLN A 72 -5.02 17.31 17.60
CA GLN A 72 -3.78 16.56 17.70
C GLN A 72 -3.94 15.10 17.30
N ASP A 73 -5.09 14.47 17.57
CA ASP A 73 -5.44 13.15 17.03
C ASP A 73 -5.53 13.18 15.49
N PHE A 74 -6.08 14.24 14.89
CA PHE A 74 -6.08 14.42 13.42
C PHE A 74 -4.68 14.63 12.85
N LEU A 75 -3.84 15.42 13.54
CA LEU A 75 -2.45 15.62 13.12
C LEU A 75 -1.67 14.31 13.16
N ASP A 76 -1.88 13.49 14.18
CA ASP A 76 -1.24 12.18 14.31
C ASP A 76 -1.66 11.22 13.20
N GLU A 77 -2.91 11.27 12.76
CA GLU A 77 -3.41 10.47 11.64
C GLU A 77 -2.67 10.83 10.33
N GLU A 78 -2.48 12.11 10.03
CA GLU A 78 -1.75 12.55 8.83
C GLU A 78 -0.26 12.18 8.87
N TYR A 79 0.38 12.34 10.04
CA TYR A 79 1.75 11.87 10.23
C TYR A 79 1.86 10.37 10.07
N ALA A 80 0.94 9.61 10.66
CA ALA A 80 0.95 8.18 10.57
C ALA A 80 0.74 7.68 9.13
N ARG A 81 -0.17 8.29 8.35
CA ARG A 81 -0.32 8.02 6.92
C ARG A 81 0.96 8.28 6.13
N THR A 82 1.64 9.39 6.44
CA THR A 82 2.89 9.75 5.76
C THR A 82 4.02 8.76 6.09
N LEU A 83 4.13 8.36 7.37
CA LEU A 83 5.14 7.40 7.83
C LEU A 83 4.91 6.00 7.26
N ALA A 84 3.66 5.55 7.20
CA ALA A 84 3.30 4.21 6.70
C ALA A 84 3.55 4.03 5.19
N ARG A 85 3.65 5.12 4.42
CA ARG A 85 3.94 5.07 2.98
C ARG A 85 5.44 5.04 2.66
N GLN A 86 6.32 5.06 3.67
CA GLN A 86 7.76 5.20 3.47
C GLN A 86 8.52 3.88 3.67
N GLY A 87 9.30 3.50 2.63
CA GLY A 87 10.46 2.63 2.77
C GLY A 87 10.23 1.15 2.48
N ALA A 88 11.25 0.51 1.90
CA ALA A 88 11.31 -0.94 1.64
C ALA A 88 11.55 -1.80 2.91
N GLY A 89 11.53 -1.19 4.09
CA GLY A 89 11.69 -1.85 5.39
C GLY A 89 10.54 -1.57 6.36
N SER A 90 9.43 -1.03 5.85
CA SER A 90 8.27 -0.71 6.68
C SER A 90 7.57 -1.97 7.17
N LEU A 91 6.76 -1.84 8.24
CA LEU A 91 5.96 -2.95 8.74
C LEU A 91 4.95 -3.43 7.70
N ALA A 92 4.37 -2.51 6.93
CA ALA A 92 3.48 -2.84 5.83
C ALA A 92 4.16 -3.71 4.78
N TYR A 93 5.41 -3.39 4.42
CA TYR A 93 6.14 -4.18 3.43
C TYR A 93 6.47 -5.59 3.96
N MET A 94 6.89 -5.71 5.23
CA MET A 94 7.12 -7.01 5.84
C MET A 94 5.83 -7.85 5.89
N LEU A 95 4.70 -7.23 6.26
CA LEU A 95 3.40 -7.90 6.31
C LEU A 95 2.94 -8.34 4.91
N TYR A 96 3.12 -7.47 3.91
CA TYR A 96 2.82 -7.77 2.51
C TYR A 96 3.60 -8.99 1.99
N GLU A 97 4.91 -9.06 2.24
CA GLU A 97 5.72 -10.21 1.81
C GLU A 97 5.28 -11.50 2.50
N GLN A 98 4.94 -11.47 3.79
CA GLN A 98 4.45 -12.66 4.50
C GLN A 98 3.09 -13.14 3.96
N LEU A 99 2.17 -12.23 3.67
CA LEU A 99 0.86 -12.57 3.14
C LEU A 99 0.96 -13.11 1.72
N ARG A 100 1.84 -12.54 0.89
CA ARG A 100 2.06 -13.02 -0.48
C ARG A 100 2.73 -14.40 -0.52
N LEU A 101 3.68 -14.66 0.38
CA LEU A 101 4.37 -15.96 0.46
C LEU A 101 3.46 -17.08 1.03
N GLY A 102 2.43 -16.73 1.81
CA GLY A 102 1.49 -17.70 2.37
C GLY A 102 0.38 -18.16 1.42
N GLU A 103 0.29 -17.57 0.21
CA GLU A 103 -0.70 -17.92 -0.83
C GLU A 103 -0.17 -18.94 -1.87
N GLU A 104 1.06 -19.44 -1.71
CA GLU A 104 1.64 -20.56 -2.49
C GLU A 104 1.36 -21.93 -1.83
#